data_AF-A0A066WQP2-F1
#
_entry.id   AF-A0A066WQP2-F1
#
_cell.length_a   1.000
_cell.length_b   1.000
_cell.length_c   1.000
_cell.angle_alpha   90.00
_cell.angle_beta   90.00
_cell.angle_gamma   90.00
#
_symmetry.space_group_name_H-M   'P 1'
#
loop_
_entity.id
_entity.type
_entity.pdbx_description
1 polymer ?
#
loop_
_entity_poly.entity_id
_entity_poly.type
_entity_poly.pdbx_seq_one_letter_code
_entity_poly.pdbx_strand_id
1 'polypeptide(L)'
;MFKKNLLLFVVLLLVSCHASKSPIATTKKAVSKNTSYSQKNKRTHTSKSRSEVIESTSRTVVTNDIVSSYVLQYKDIAMSNMKTYGIPASIILAQGILESGAGRGNLAVNANNHFGIKCHADWVGDSVRHDDDSSQECFRKYNKASESYRDHALFLTGKGRYASLFTLDKDDYEAWAKGLRKAGYATDPRYPDKLISYIERYNLAEYDAIVLGTKFVPIENQNSRSVNVSSRNDGYYEVQKGDTLYSISKKYNVLVEDLKQKNKLSDNTLSIGQRLKIN
;
A
#
# COMPACT_ATOMS: atom_id res chain seq x y z
N MET A 1 22.52 -51.89 -39.73
CA MET A 1 23.71 -52.06 -38.85
C MET A 1 24.90 -51.37 -39.50
N PHE A 2 25.75 -50.72 -38.68
CA PHE A 2 26.94 -49.90 -39.02
C PHE A 2 26.66 -48.49 -39.57
N LYS A 3 27.32 -47.42 -39.16
CA LYS A 3 27.93 -46.93 -37.90
C LYS A 3 28.14 -45.41 -38.16
N LYS A 4 27.98 -44.58 -37.13
CA LYS A 4 28.25 -43.13 -37.13
C LYS A 4 29.66 -42.81 -37.67
N ASN A 5 29.81 -41.71 -38.39
CA ASN A 5 31.03 -40.90 -38.36
C ASN A 5 30.70 -39.40 -38.40
N LEU A 6 31.30 -38.73 -37.41
CA LEU A 6 31.29 -37.33 -37.05
C LEU A 6 32.26 -36.57 -37.97
N LEU A 7 31.87 -35.42 -38.52
CA LEU A 7 32.84 -34.39 -38.88
C LEU A 7 32.34 -33.02 -38.41
N LEU A 8 33.10 -32.50 -37.46
CA LEU A 8 32.98 -31.22 -36.79
C LEU A 8 33.70 -30.18 -37.66
N PHE A 9 33.06 -29.08 -38.04
CA PHE A 9 33.77 -27.88 -38.50
C PHE A 9 33.42 -26.70 -37.60
N VAL A 10 34.38 -26.41 -36.73
CA VAL A 10 34.49 -25.22 -35.88
C VAL A 10 35.01 -24.09 -36.76
N VAL A 11 34.29 -22.98 -36.85
CA VAL A 11 34.86 -21.70 -37.30
C VAL A 11 34.80 -20.74 -36.12
N LEU A 12 35.95 -20.61 -35.47
CA LEU A 12 36.32 -19.53 -34.57
C LEU A 12 36.59 -18.28 -35.43
N LEU A 13 35.90 -17.17 -35.18
CA LEU A 13 36.42 -15.84 -35.48
C LEU A 13 36.31 -14.96 -34.23
N LEU A 14 37.48 -14.48 -33.83
CA LEU A 14 37.80 -13.73 -32.63
C LEU A 14 37.77 -12.22 -32.92
N VAL A 15 37.27 -11.46 -31.94
CA VAL A 15 37.79 -10.15 -31.46
C VAL A 15 37.56 -8.93 -32.38
N SER A 16 36.85 -7.88 -31.94
CA SER A 16 37.38 -6.91 -30.98
C SER A 16 36.33 -5.94 -30.40
N CYS A 17 36.52 -5.61 -29.13
CA CYS A 17 35.86 -4.56 -28.35
C CYS A 17 36.10 -3.15 -28.91
N HIS A 18 35.14 -2.24 -28.71
CA HIS A 18 35.41 -0.85 -28.27
C HIS A 18 34.14 -0.23 -27.66
N ALA A 19 34.12 -0.14 -26.32
CA ALA A 19 33.15 0.65 -25.56
C ALA A 19 33.82 1.97 -25.20
N SER A 20 33.35 3.08 -25.75
CA SER A 20 33.80 4.43 -25.38
C SER A 20 33.15 4.85 -24.07
N LYS A 21 33.93 4.91 -22.99
CA LYS A 21 33.56 5.56 -21.73
C LYS A 21 33.72 7.08 -21.88
N SER A 22 32.71 7.84 -21.46
CA SER A 22 32.81 9.31 -21.32
C SER A 22 33.65 9.68 -20.09
N PRO A 23 34.53 10.68 -20.16
CA PRO A 23 35.42 11.05 -19.05
C PRO A 23 34.69 11.81 -17.94
N ILE A 24 35.02 11.43 -16.71
CA ILE A 24 34.74 12.12 -15.46
C ILE A 24 35.59 13.40 -15.44
N ALA A 25 34.93 14.55 -15.38
CA ALA A 25 35.58 15.83 -15.10
C ALA A 25 35.55 16.09 -13.58
N THR A 26 36.70 15.89 -12.94
CA THR A 26 37.00 16.43 -11.61
C THR A 26 37.31 17.92 -11.70
N THR A 27 36.56 18.76 -10.98
CA THR A 27 36.98 20.13 -10.63
C THR A 27 37.04 20.29 -9.12
N LYS A 28 38.19 20.79 -8.68
CA LYS A 28 38.64 20.97 -7.30
C LYS A 28 37.83 22.04 -6.56
N LYS A 29 37.75 21.83 -5.24
CA LYS A 29 37.38 22.79 -4.18
C LYS A 29 37.91 24.20 -4.43
N ALA A 30 37.03 25.19 -4.36
CA ALA A 30 37.37 26.55 -3.97
C ALA A 30 36.73 26.83 -2.59
N VAL A 31 37.58 27.11 -1.61
CA VAL A 31 37.20 27.63 -0.29
C VAL A 31 36.84 29.10 -0.48
N SER A 32 35.64 29.51 -0.08
CA SER A 32 35.30 30.91 0.08
C SER A 32 34.60 31.14 1.42
N LYS A 33 35.02 32.23 2.05
CA LYS A 33 34.85 32.62 3.45
C LYS A 33 33.41 32.99 3.77
N ASN A 34 33.02 32.63 4.98
CA ASN A 34 31.88 33.17 5.71
C ASN A 34 31.94 34.70 5.72
N THR A 35 30.91 35.34 5.19
CA THR A 35 30.53 36.71 5.56
C THR A 35 29.08 36.66 6.03
N SER A 36 28.91 36.84 7.33
CA SER A 36 27.64 37.04 8.00
C SER A 36 26.98 38.32 7.49
N TYR A 37 25.81 38.19 6.86
CA TYR A 37 24.87 39.29 6.72
C TYR A 37 23.54 38.91 7.36
N SER A 38 23.22 39.66 8.41
CA SER A 38 21.94 39.66 9.10
C SER A 38 20.85 40.18 8.16
N GLN A 39 19.77 39.40 7.96
CA GLN A 39 18.50 39.95 7.52
C GLN A 39 17.32 39.39 8.32
N LYS A 40 16.63 40.35 8.94
CA LYS A 40 15.35 40.31 9.63
C LYS A 40 14.27 39.46 8.95
N ASN A 41 13.64 38.62 9.76
CA ASN A 41 12.20 38.33 9.85
C ASN A 41 11.33 38.63 8.61
N LYS A 42 10.96 37.56 7.92
CA LYS A 42 9.63 37.42 7.32
C LYS A 42 9.01 36.15 7.90
N ARG A 43 8.05 36.32 8.82
CA ARG A 43 7.25 35.24 9.41
C ARG A 43 6.48 34.56 8.28
N THR A 44 7.02 33.47 7.78
CA THR A 44 6.25 32.47 7.04
C THR A 44 5.52 31.63 8.09
N HIS A 45 4.19 31.69 8.07
CA HIS A 45 3.38 30.69 8.76
C HIS A 45 3.63 29.34 8.08
N THR A 46 4.59 28.59 8.61
CA THR A 46 4.77 27.18 8.30
C THR A 46 3.62 26.43 8.95
N SER A 47 2.58 26.15 8.17
CA SER A 47 1.62 25.11 8.51
C SER A 47 2.39 23.79 8.56
N LYS A 48 2.77 23.39 9.77
CA LYS A 48 3.37 22.09 10.04
C LYS A 48 2.31 21.05 9.73
N SER A 49 2.32 20.51 8.51
CA SER A 49 1.51 19.36 8.08
C SER A 49 1.68 18.27 9.13
N ARG A 50 0.63 18.04 9.92
CA ARG A 50 0.64 17.03 10.97
C ARG A 50 0.16 15.74 10.32
N SER A 51 1.12 14.91 10.00
CA SER A 51 0.90 13.65 9.33
C SER A 51 0.05 12.71 10.20
N GLU A 52 -1.10 12.26 9.66
CA GLU A 52 -1.95 11.24 10.29
C GLU A 52 -1.11 9.99 10.59
N VAL A 53 -1.15 9.48 11.82
CA VAL A 53 -0.48 8.24 12.21
C VAL A 53 -1.43 7.08 11.98
N ILE A 54 -1.15 6.28 10.96
CA ILE A 54 -1.95 5.11 10.63
C ILE A 54 -1.41 3.88 11.38
N GLU A 55 -2.31 3.09 11.97
CA GLU A 55 -1.99 1.83 12.65
C GLU A 55 -1.78 0.71 11.62
N SER A 56 -0.53 0.33 11.42
CA SER A 56 -0.09 -0.83 10.63
C SER A 56 0.03 -2.08 11.52
N THR A 57 -0.02 -3.29 10.93
CA THR A 57 0.35 -4.51 11.68
C THR A 57 1.85 -4.50 12.00
N SER A 58 2.67 -3.89 11.14
CA SER A 58 4.01 -3.47 11.53
C SER A 58 3.88 -2.32 12.55
N ARG A 59 4.59 -2.38 13.68
CA ARG A 59 4.53 -1.37 14.77
C ARG A 59 5.08 0.03 14.39
N THR A 60 4.91 0.45 13.15
CA THR A 60 5.49 1.64 12.52
C THR A 60 4.42 2.72 12.36
N VAL A 61 4.78 3.95 12.70
CA VAL A 61 3.96 5.13 12.42
C VAL A 61 4.07 5.50 10.94
N VAL A 62 2.93 5.52 10.23
CA VAL A 62 2.85 5.77 8.78
C VAL A 62 1.96 6.99 8.51
N THR A 63 2.40 7.86 7.59
CA THR A 63 1.71 9.10 7.21
C THR A 63 0.94 8.97 5.90
N ASN A 64 -0.01 9.88 5.62
CA ASN A 64 -0.74 9.88 4.35
C ASN A 64 0.19 9.94 3.12
N ASP A 65 1.18 10.84 3.13
CA ASP A 65 2.15 10.98 2.04
C ASP A 65 2.94 9.69 1.80
N ILE A 66 3.25 8.95 2.87
CA ILE A 66 3.95 7.66 2.78
C ILE A 66 3.05 6.61 2.12
N VAL A 67 1.77 6.53 2.51
CA VAL A 67 0.81 5.60 1.89
C VAL A 67 0.60 5.95 0.41
N SER A 68 0.38 7.22 0.10
CA SER A 68 0.19 7.68 -1.28
C SER A 68 1.43 7.37 -2.14
N SER A 69 2.64 7.57 -1.60
CA SER A 69 3.88 7.21 -2.29
C SER A 69 4.00 5.70 -2.52
N TYR A 70 3.63 4.89 -1.53
CA TYR A 70 3.60 3.44 -1.65
C TYR A 70 2.63 2.98 -2.74
N VAL A 71 1.41 3.53 -2.76
CA VAL A 71 0.40 3.24 -3.79
C VAL A 71 0.95 3.57 -5.18
N LEU A 72 1.50 4.76 -5.36
CA LEU A 72 2.09 5.18 -6.65
C LEU A 72 3.22 4.27 -7.09
N GLN A 73 4.05 3.80 -6.15
CA GLN A 73 5.17 2.91 -6.44
C GLN A 73 4.72 1.51 -6.87
N TYR A 74 3.65 0.97 -6.28
CA TYR A 74 3.28 -0.43 -6.45
C TYR A 74 2.00 -0.69 -7.24
N LYS A 75 1.25 0.35 -7.63
CA LYS A 75 -0.01 0.19 -8.39
C LYS A 75 0.12 -0.68 -9.64
N ASP A 76 1.20 -0.52 -10.42
CA ASP A 76 1.36 -1.25 -11.68
C ASP A 76 1.62 -2.73 -11.44
N ILE A 77 2.34 -3.06 -10.36
CA ILE A 77 2.57 -4.44 -9.92
C ILE A 77 1.25 -5.07 -9.44
N ALA A 78 0.46 -4.33 -8.65
CA ALA A 78 -0.84 -4.79 -8.19
C ALA A 78 -1.83 -5.02 -9.34
N MET A 79 -1.91 -4.08 -10.29
CA MET A 79 -2.74 -4.22 -11.50
C MET A 79 -2.28 -5.40 -12.37
N SER A 80 -0.97 -5.61 -12.53
CA SER A 80 -0.44 -6.76 -13.26
C SER A 80 -0.81 -8.09 -12.59
N ASN A 81 -0.73 -8.14 -11.26
CA ASN A 81 -1.15 -9.32 -10.49
C ASN A 81 -2.65 -9.53 -10.55
N MET A 82 -3.47 -8.48 -10.54
CA MET A 82 -4.91 -8.60 -10.74
C MET A 82 -5.23 -9.23 -12.11
N LYS A 83 -4.57 -8.76 -13.18
CA LYS A 83 -4.73 -9.33 -14.53
C LYS A 83 -4.34 -10.80 -14.58
N THR A 84 -3.26 -11.17 -13.89
CA THR A 84 -2.68 -12.52 -13.98
C THR A 84 -3.37 -13.52 -13.06
N TYR A 85 -3.75 -13.10 -11.86
CA TYR A 85 -4.17 -13.97 -10.76
C TYR A 85 -5.62 -13.73 -10.31
N GLY A 86 -6.27 -12.65 -10.75
CA GLY A 86 -7.68 -12.38 -10.49
C GLY A 86 -8.00 -11.79 -9.11
N ILE A 87 -7.00 -11.42 -8.32
CA ILE A 87 -7.18 -10.71 -7.03
C ILE A 87 -7.31 -9.22 -7.32
N PRO A 88 -8.32 -8.49 -6.81
CA PRO A 88 -8.45 -7.05 -7.03
C PRO A 88 -7.16 -6.31 -6.67
N ALA A 89 -6.74 -5.37 -7.54
CA ALA A 89 -5.56 -4.55 -7.31
C ALA A 89 -5.73 -3.70 -6.04
N SER A 90 -6.95 -3.24 -5.76
CA SER A 90 -7.30 -2.53 -4.53
C SER A 90 -7.02 -3.36 -3.27
N ILE A 91 -7.38 -4.64 -3.28
CA ILE A 91 -7.13 -5.59 -2.19
C ILE A 91 -5.63 -5.80 -2.01
N ILE A 92 -4.89 -6.06 -3.10
CA ILE A 92 -3.43 -6.26 -3.05
C ILE A 92 -2.75 -5.03 -2.42
N LEU A 93 -3.12 -3.82 -2.86
CA LEU A 93 -2.53 -2.58 -2.35
C LEU A 93 -2.91 -2.34 -0.88
N ALA A 94 -4.18 -2.54 -0.51
CA ALA A 94 -4.64 -2.36 0.87
C ALA A 94 -3.95 -3.33 1.84
N GLN A 95 -3.82 -4.61 1.46
CA GLN A 95 -3.05 -5.58 2.24
C GLN A 95 -1.58 -5.17 2.29
N GLY A 96 -0.97 -4.79 1.16
CA GLY A 96 0.40 -4.30 1.13
C GLY A 96 0.63 -3.12 2.08
N ILE A 97 -0.27 -2.13 2.10
CA ILE A 97 -0.20 -0.99 3.02
C ILE A 97 -0.27 -1.46 4.48
N LEU A 98 -1.27 -2.28 4.81
CA LEU A 98 -1.53 -2.73 6.17
C LEU A 98 -0.40 -3.62 6.72
N GLU A 99 0.06 -4.60 5.93
CA GLU A 99 1.02 -5.61 6.37
C GLU A 99 2.46 -5.08 6.42
N SER A 100 2.82 -4.17 5.51
CA SER A 100 4.17 -3.62 5.44
C SER A 100 4.34 -2.28 6.13
N GLY A 101 3.27 -1.70 6.68
CA GLY A 101 3.26 -0.30 7.10
C GLY A 101 3.66 0.64 5.97
N ALA A 102 3.01 0.46 4.82
CA ALA A 102 3.35 1.14 3.56
C ALA A 102 4.86 1.10 3.25
N GLY A 103 5.45 -0.09 3.37
CA GLY A 103 6.84 -0.40 3.03
C GLY A 103 7.86 -0.03 4.10
N ARG A 104 7.43 0.47 5.27
CA ARG A 104 8.35 0.92 6.35
C ARG A 104 8.61 -0.13 7.42
N GLY A 105 7.83 -1.20 7.44
CA GLY A 105 8.01 -2.32 8.35
C GLY A 105 9.35 -3.02 8.12
N ASN A 106 9.92 -3.56 9.19
CA ASN A 106 11.23 -4.21 9.18
C ASN A 106 11.36 -5.28 8.08
N LEU A 107 10.36 -6.17 7.96
CA LEU A 107 10.33 -7.22 6.92
C LEU A 107 10.27 -6.66 5.50
N ALA A 108 9.54 -5.57 5.28
CA ALA A 108 9.48 -4.94 3.96
C ALA A 108 10.82 -4.30 3.59
N VAL A 109 11.42 -3.55 4.52
CA VAL A 109 12.70 -2.85 4.30
C VAL A 109 13.86 -3.83 4.12
N ASN A 110 13.97 -4.84 4.99
CA ASN A 110 15.16 -5.69 5.05
C ASN A 110 15.04 -6.99 4.25
N ALA A 111 13.81 -7.40 3.91
CA ALA A 111 13.58 -8.66 3.20
C ALA A 111 12.71 -8.52 1.95
N ASN A 112 12.30 -7.30 1.57
CA ASN A 112 11.31 -7.07 0.50
C ASN A 112 10.02 -7.88 0.68
N ASN A 113 9.69 -8.27 1.91
CA ASN A 113 8.52 -9.07 2.24
C ASN A 113 7.38 -8.15 2.71
N HIS A 114 6.55 -7.72 1.77
CA HIS A 114 5.49 -6.73 2.03
C HIS A 114 4.22 -7.32 2.65
N PHE A 115 4.08 -8.66 2.67
CA PHE A 115 2.87 -9.35 3.08
C PHE A 115 3.11 -10.30 4.27
N GLY A 116 4.29 -10.23 4.89
CA GLY A 116 4.64 -11.08 6.04
C GLY A 116 4.62 -12.57 5.72
N ILE A 117 4.94 -12.99 4.49
CA ILE A 117 4.83 -14.40 4.09
C ILE A 117 5.89 -15.22 4.84
N LYS A 118 5.42 -16.14 5.69
CA LYS A 118 6.26 -17.06 6.47
C LYS A 118 6.89 -18.14 5.57
N CYS A 119 8.02 -18.68 6.01
CA CYS A 119 8.59 -19.88 5.39
C CYS A 119 7.64 -21.05 5.60
N HIS A 120 7.48 -21.86 4.56
CA HIS A 120 6.76 -23.12 4.61
C HIS A 120 7.70 -24.23 4.14
N ALA A 121 7.32 -25.49 4.30
CA ALA A 121 8.20 -26.64 4.00
C ALA A 121 8.70 -26.67 2.54
N ASP A 122 7.96 -26.03 1.62
CA ASP A 122 8.26 -25.91 0.20
C ASP A 122 9.14 -24.68 -0.14
N TRP A 123 9.44 -23.80 0.82
CA TRP A 123 10.24 -22.62 0.57
C TRP A 123 11.74 -22.96 0.57
N VAL A 124 12.36 -22.82 -0.60
CA VAL A 124 13.80 -23.07 -0.82
C VAL A 124 14.61 -21.80 -1.09
N GLY A 125 13.96 -20.63 -1.06
CA GLY A 125 14.61 -19.34 -1.27
C GLY A 125 15.23 -18.76 0.01
N ASP A 126 15.78 -17.55 -0.13
CA ASP A 126 16.34 -16.83 1.01
C ASP A 126 15.30 -16.59 2.12
N SER A 127 15.77 -16.47 3.36
CA SER A 127 14.91 -16.19 4.50
C SER A 127 15.55 -15.23 5.50
N VAL A 128 14.72 -14.62 6.34
CA VAL A 128 15.14 -13.85 7.53
C VAL A 128 14.44 -14.39 8.77
N ARG A 129 15.06 -14.19 9.93
CA ARG A 129 14.43 -14.44 11.23
C ARG A 129 13.88 -13.13 11.79
N HIS A 130 12.63 -13.16 12.23
CA HIS A 130 11.96 -12.00 12.81
C HIS A 130 11.01 -12.47 13.90
N ASP A 131 10.92 -11.71 14.99
CA ASP A 131 9.96 -11.99 16.06
C ASP A 131 8.59 -11.42 15.66
N ASP A 132 7.56 -12.26 15.62
CA ASP A 132 6.18 -11.86 15.28
C ASP A 132 5.18 -12.46 16.29
N ASP A 133 4.59 -13.62 15.99
CA ASP A 133 3.75 -14.38 16.93
C ASP A 133 4.63 -15.18 17.91
N SER A 134 5.81 -15.60 17.45
CA SER A 134 6.82 -16.33 18.19
C SER A 134 8.21 -15.76 17.91
N SER A 135 9.15 -16.06 18.80
CA SER A 135 10.53 -15.62 18.58
C SER A 135 11.18 -16.37 17.41
N GLN A 136 11.92 -15.64 16.59
CA GLN A 136 12.72 -16.15 15.48
C GLN A 136 11.91 -16.96 14.47
N GLU A 137 10.70 -16.50 14.16
CA GLU A 137 9.93 -17.06 13.06
C GLU A 137 10.65 -16.83 11.72
N CYS A 138 10.53 -17.81 10.82
CA CYS A 138 11.13 -17.74 9.50
C CYS A 138 10.19 -17.02 8.55
N PHE A 139 10.70 -15.97 7.90
CA PHE A 139 10.01 -15.24 6.85
C PHE A 139 10.76 -15.34 5.53
N ARG A 140 10.02 -15.44 4.43
CA ARG A 140 10.59 -15.45 3.08
C ARG A 140 11.30 -14.11 2.82
N LYS A 141 12.45 -14.15 2.15
CA LYS A 141 13.21 -12.99 1.70
C LYS A 141 13.24 -12.95 0.19
N TYR A 142 13.12 -11.74 -0.35
CA TYR A 142 13.06 -11.49 -1.78
C TYR A 142 14.10 -10.46 -2.19
N ASN A 143 14.50 -10.51 -3.46
CA ASN A 143 15.45 -9.54 -4.02
C ASN A 143 14.79 -8.19 -4.30
N LYS A 144 13.48 -8.20 -4.56
CA LYS A 144 12.68 -7.01 -4.86
C LYS A 144 11.24 -7.19 -4.42
N ALA A 145 10.57 -6.09 -4.07
CA ALA A 145 9.17 -6.10 -3.64
C ALA A 145 8.23 -6.83 -4.62
N SER A 146 8.41 -6.68 -5.94
CA SER A 146 7.56 -7.37 -6.93
C SER A 146 7.51 -8.89 -6.79
N GLU A 147 8.56 -9.52 -6.25
CA GLU A 147 8.58 -10.96 -5.99
C GLU A 147 7.66 -11.34 -4.81
N SER A 148 7.61 -10.54 -3.73
CA SER A 148 6.67 -10.78 -2.64
C SER A 148 5.23 -10.51 -3.03
N TYR A 149 4.98 -9.53 -3.91
CA TYR A 149 3.67 -9.30 -4.51
C TYR A 149 3.19 -10.50 -5.33
N ARG A 150 4.07 -11.07 -6.15
CA ARG A 150 3.78 -12.28 -6.91
C ARG A 150 3.54 -13.48 -5.99
N ASP A 151 4.39 -13.67 -4.98
CA ASP A 151 4.27 -14.79 -4.05
C ASP A 151 3.00 -14.69 -3.19
N HIS A 152 2.60 -13.48 -2.80
CA HIS A 152 1.30 -13.23 -2.17
C HIS A 152 0.13 -13.65 -3.08
N ALA A 153 0.20 -13.31 -4.37
CA ALA A 153 -0.82 -13.72 -5.31
C ALA A 153 -0.88 -15.26 -5.45
N LEU A 154 0.29 -15.91 -5.57
CA LEU A 154 0.39 -17.36 -5.62
C LEU A 154 -0.14 -18.02 -4.35
N PHE A 155 0.13 -17.44 -3.17
CA PHE A 155 -0.38 -17.92 -1.89
C PHE A 155 -1.92 -17.92 -1.84
N LEU A 156 -2.56 -16.84 -2.31
CA LEU A 156 -4.03 -16.76 -2.35
C LEU A 156 -4.62 -17.68 -3.41
N THR A 157 -4.03 -17.78 -4.60
CA THR A 157 -4.52 -18.67 -5.66
C THR A 157 -4.28 -20.15 -5.39
N GLY A 158 -3.19 -20.49 -4.71
CA GLY A 158 -2.72 -21.87 -4.54
C GLY A 158 -3.34 -22.61 -3.36
N LYS A 159 -3.98 -21.91 -2.42
CA LYS A 159 -4.59 -22.54 -1.24
C LYS A 159 -6.10 -22.62 -1.36
N GLY A 160 -6.62 -23.85 -1.35
CA GLY A 160 -8.05 -24.13 -1.51
C GLY A 160 -8.98 -23.39 -0.55
N ARG A 161 -8.50 -23.01 0.65
CA ARG A 161 -9.28 -22.21 1.63
C ARG A 161 -9.71 -20.83 1.10
N TYR A 162 -8.99 -20.28 0.11
CA TYR A 162 -9.29 -18.99 -0.51
C TYR A 162 -10.08 -19.13 -1.82
N ALA A 163 -10.37 -20.34 -2.29
CA ALA A 163 -10.98 -20.57 -3.60
C ALA A 163 -12.31 -19.83 -3.78
N SER A 164 -13.13 -19.72 -2.72
CA SER A 164 -14.41 -19.00 -2.77
C SER A 164 -14.27 -17.49 -2.99
N LEU A 165 -13.08 -16.91 -2.82
CA LEU A 165 -12.86 -15.50 -3.16
C LEU A 165 -12.88 -15.27 -4.66
N PHE A 166 -12.38 -16.24 -5.43
CA PHE A 166 -12.27 -16.14 -6.87
C PHE A 166 -13.60 -16.37 -7.60
N THR A 167 -14.68 -16.64 -6.87
CA THR A 167 -16.06 -16.63 -7.40
C THR A 167 -16.76 -15.28 -7.20
N LEU A 168 -16.14 -14.35 -6.47
CA LEU A 168 -16.64 -12.99 -6.28
C LEU A 168 -16.30 -12.13 -7.49
N ASP A 169 -17.06 -11.06 -7.67
CA ASP A 169 -16.75 -10.04 -8.67
C ASP A 169 -15.40 -9.38 -8.36
N LYS A 170 -14.67 -9.02 -9.42
CA LYS A 170 -13.29 -8.52 -9.31
C LYS A 170 -13.20 -7.04 -8.91
N ASP A 171 -14.33 -6.36 -8.86
CA ASP A 171 -14.49 -4.99 -8.36
C ASP A 171 -15.22 -4.91 -7.01
N ASP A 172 -15.74 -6.03 -6.48
CA ASP A 172 -16.36 -6.09 -5.15
C ASP A 172 -15.31 -6.28 -4.05
N TYR A 173 -14.48 -5.26 -3.84
CA TYR A 173 -13.45 -5.28 -2.81
C TYR A 173 -14.02 -5.47 -1.39
N GLU A 174 -15.28 -5.08 -1.13
CA GLU A 174 -15.90 -5.30 0.17
C GLU A 174 -16.12 -6.80 0.45
N ALA A 175 -16.68 -7.52 -0.52
CA ALA A 175 -16.88 -8.96 -0.42
C ALA A 175 -15.53 -9.68 -0.32
N TRP A 176 -14.52 -9.23 -1.08
CA TRP A 176 -13.16 -9.76 -0.97
C TRP A 176 -12.57 -9.56 0.42
N ALA A 177 -12.65 -8.36 0.99
CA ALA A 177 -12.13 -8.07 2.33
C ALA A 177 -12.81 -8.91 3.42
N LYS A 178 -14.14 -9.02 3.38
CA LYS A 178 -14.94 -9.87 4.28
C LYS A 178 -14.59 -11.35 4.10
N GLY A 179 -14.46 -11.77 2.84
CA GLY A 179 -14.11 -13.13 2.45
C GLY A 179 -12.72 -13.53 2.92
N LEU A 180 -11.71 -12.67 2.78
CA LEU A 180 -10.34 -12.93 3.24
C LEU A 180 -10.30 -13.27 4.73
N ARG A 181 -10.99 -12.48 5.56
CA ARG A 181 -11.14 -12.78 6.98
C ARG A 181 -11.89 -14.10 7.20
N LYS A 182 -13.03 -14.30 6.53
CA LYS A 182 -13.82 -15.55 6.66
C LYS A 182 -13.01 -16.79 6.28
N ALA A 183 -12.17 -16.68 5.26
CA ALA A 183 -11.24 -17.72 4.82
C ALA A 183 -10.07 -17.91 5.80
N GLY A 184 -9.89 -17.00 6.77
CA GLY A 184 -8.91 -17.04 7.84
C GLY A 184 -7.52 -16.53 7.45
N TYR A 185 -7.47 -15.51 6.59
CA TYR A 185 -6.25 -14.73 6.33
C TYR A 185 -5.79 -13.97 7.59
N ALA A 186 -6.73 -13.40 8.34
CA ALA A 186 -6.48 -12.66 9.58
C ALA A 186 -7.50 -13.03 10.65
N THR A 187 -7.08 -12.98 11.93
CA THR A 187 -7.93 -13.22 13.10
C THR A 187 -8.65 -11.96 13.58
N ASP A 188 -8.10 -10.78 13.31
CA ASP A 188 -8.68 -9.49 13.72
C ASP A 188 -10.09 -9.31 13.13
N PRO A 189 -11.14 -9.14 13.97
CA PRO A 189 -12.49 -8.89 13.49
C PRO A 189 -12.63 -7.63 12.62
N ARG A 190 -11.76 -6.63 12.84
CA ARG A 190 -11.75 -5.36 12.10
C ARG A 190 -10.91 -5.40 10.82
N TYR A 191 -10.31 -6.55 10.49
CA TYR A 191 -9.48 -6.68 9.30
C TYR A 191 -10.18 -6.24 8.00
N PRO A 192 -11.44 -6.66 7.72
CA PRO A 192 -12.14 -6.20 6.54
C PRO A 192 -12.32 -4.68 6.51
N ASP A 193 -12.73 -4.08 7.63
CA ASP A 193 -12.96 -2.64 7.74
C ASP A 193 -11.67 -1.84 7.54
N LYS A 194 -10.53 -2.35 8.01
CA LYS A 194 -9.21 -1.74 7.78
C LYS A 194 -8.88 -1.72 6.28
N LEU A 195 -9.03 -2.85 5.59
CA LEU A 195 -8.78 -2.92 4.14
C LEU A 195 -9.71 -1.98 3.37
N ILE A 196 -11.01 -2.07 3.64
CA ILE A 196 -12.04 -1.22 3.03
C ILE A 196 -11.70 0.26 3.27
N SER A 197 -11.32 0.65 4.49
CA SER A 197 -10.87 2.02 4.80
C SER A 197 -9.69 2.47 3.92
N TYR A 198 -8.68 1.63 3.69
CA TYR A 198 -7.57 2.00 2.79
C TYR A 198 -8.04 2.13 1.34
N ILE A 199 -8.84 1.19 0.87
CA ILE A 199 -9.34 1.16 -0.51
C ILE A 199 -10.12 2.44 -0.81
N GLU A 200 -10.99 2.83 0.11
CA GLU A 200 -11.89 3.96 -0.09
C GLU A 200 -11.16 5.29 0.14
N ARG A 201 -10.32 5.39 1.18
CA ARG A 201 -9.56 6.62 1.49
C ARG A 201 -8.54 6.98 0.41
N TYR A 202 -7.92 5.98 -0.21
CA TYR A 202 -6.89 6.18 -1.23
C TYR A 202 -7.38 5.87 -2.64
N ASN A 203 -8.70 5.71 -2.83
CA ASN A 203 -9.34 5.41 -4.11
C ASN A 203 -8.68 4.21 -4.84
N LEU A 204 -8.28 3.18 -4.10
CA LEU A 204 -7.53 2.05 -4.68
C LEU A 204 -8.37 1.23 -5.67
N ALA A 205 -9.70 1.29 -5.56
CA ALA A 205 -10.62 0.68 -6.52
C ALA A 205 -10.57 1.31 -7.92
N GLU A 206 -9.95 2.48 -8.08
CA GLU A 206 -9.62 3.04 -9.39
C GLU A 206 -8.76 2.07 -10.22
N TYR A 207 -7.81 1.40 -9.57
CA TYR A 207 -6.92 0.44 -10.24
C TYR A 207 -7.65 -0.83 -10.67
N ASP A 208 -8.69 -1.24 -9.94
CA ASP A 208 -9.56 -2.34 -10.36
C ASP A 208 -10.30 -1.96 -11.64
N ALA A 209 -10.90 -0.76 -11.65
CA ALA A 209 -11.63 -0.25 -12.80
C ALA A 209 -10.73 -0.09 -14.04
N ILE A 210 -9.49 0.39 -13.87
CA ILE A 210 -8.49 0.46 -14.95
C ILE A 210 -8.22 -0.93 -15.53
N VAL A 211 -8.06 -1.94 -14.69
CA VAL A 211 -7.81 -3.32 -15.14
C VAL A 211 -9.03 -3.91 -15.86
N LEU A 212 -10.23 -3.63 -15.38
CA LEU A 212 -11.49 -4.14 -15.92
C LEU A 212 -12.02 -3.33 -17.12
N GLY A 213 -11.44 -2.16 -17.41
CA GLY A 213 -11.92 -1.26 -18.45
C GLY A 213 -13.25 -0.59 -18.11
N THR A 214 -13.58 -0.47 -16.82
CA THR A 214 -14.81 0.16 -16.33
C THR A 214 -14.55 1.60 -15.89
N LYS A 215 -15.61 2.38 -15.71
CA LYS A 215 -15.50 3.75 -15.18
C LYS A 215 -15.41 3.68 -13.66
N PHE A 216 -14.32 4.20 -13.09
CA PHE A 216 -14.25 4.43 -11.65
C PHE A 216 -15.09 5.65 -11.27
N VAL A 217 -15.91 5.49 -10.23
CA VAL A 217 -16.60 6.62 -9.59
C VAL A 217 -16.15 6.66 -8.13
N PRO A 218 -15.37 7.69 -7.72
CA PRO A 218 -14.99 7.85 -6.33
C PRO A 218 -16.22 7.90 -5.43
N ILE A 219 -16.15 7.27 -4.26
CA ILE A 219 -17.27 7.20 -3.29
C ILE A 219 -17.70 8.61 -2.86
N GLU A 220 -16.77 9.57 -2.84
CA GLU A 220 -17.06 10.98 -2.57
C GLU A 220 -18.13 11.58 -3.51
N ASN A 221 -18.26 11.07 -4.75
CA ASN A 221 -19.24 11.57 -5.72
C ASN A 221 -20.60 10.84 -5.70
N GLN A 222 -20.75 9.76 -4.91
CA GLN A 222 -22.01 9.01 -4.82
C GLN A 222 -22.96 9.60 -3.77
N ASN A 223 -22.44 10.31 -2.76
CA ASN A 223 -23.23 10.93 -1.70
C ASN A 223 -23.76 12.34 -2.05
N SER A 224 -23.46 12.85 -3.25
CA SER A 224 -23.98 14.15 -3.72
C SER A 224 -25.36 14.06 -4.40
N ARG A 225 -25.95 12.86 -4.51
CA ARG A 225 -27.32 12.69 -5.03
C ARG A 225 -28.29 12.45 -3.86
N SER A 226 -28.87 13.57 -3.42
CA SER A 226 -30.07 13.72 -2.58
C SER A 226 -30.06 13.06 -1.19
N VAL A 227 -29.70 13.85 -0.18
CA VAL A 227 -30.09 13.58 1.21
C VAL A 227 -30.62 14.87 1.84
N ASN A 228 -31.92 15.13 1.65
CA ASN A 228 -32.68 15.99 2.55
C ASN A 228 -32.91 15.22 3.85
N VAL A 229 -31.98 15.27 4.80
CA VAL A 229 -32.20 14.74 6.15
C VAL A 229 -32.19 15.88 7.15
N SER A 230 -33.40 16.38 7.39
CA SER A 230 -33.78 17.04 8.62
C SER A 230 -33.72 16.03 9.77
N SER A 231 -32.64 16.02 10.54
CA SER A 231 -32.70 15.46 11.90
C SER A 231 -31.75 16.17 12.85
N ARG A 232 -32.39 16.78 13.85
CA ARG A 232 -31.80 17.46 15.00
C ARG A 232 -31.15 16.41 15.91
N ASN A 233 -29.83 16.38 15.95
CA ASN A 233 -29.09 15.75 17.03
C ASN A 233 -27.78 16.51 17.21
N ASP A 234 -27.75 17.39 18.20
CA ASP A 234 -26.67 18.21 18.79
C ASP A 234 -25.45 18.66 17.97
N GLY A 235 -25.47 18.53 16.63
CA GLY A 235 -24.47 19.00 15.69
C GLY A 235 -23.06 18.43 15.85
N TYR A 236 -22.75 17.64 16.89
CA TYR A 236 -21.40 17.21 17.22
C TYR A 236 -21.31 15.71 17.53
N TYR A 237 -20.17 15.11 17.19
CA TYR A 237 -19.77 13.76 17.54
C TYR A 237 -18.44 13.79 18.28
N GLU A 238 -18.31 13.00 19.35
CA GLU A 238 -17.05 12.85 20.06
C GLU A 238 -16.30 11.62 19.54
N VAL A 239 -15.11 11.84 19.01
CA VAL A 239 -14.24 10.80 18.45
C VAL A 239 -13.92 9.75 19.50
N GLN A 240 -14.24 8.50 19.19
CA GLN A 240 -13.98 7.33 20.01
C GLN A 240 -12.69 6.64 19.59
N LYS A 241 -12.18 5.75 20.45
CA LYS A 241 -10.99 4.95 20.15
C LYS A 241 -11.22 4.11 18.89
N GLY A 242 -10.36 4.30 17.89
CA GLY A 242 -10.42 3.59 16.62
C GLY A 242 -11.24 4.29 15.54
N ASP A 243 -11.84 5.44 15.84
CA ASP A 243 -12.48 6.25 14.83
C ASP A 243 -11.46 6.87 13.88
N THR A 244 -11.86 6.93 12.63
CA THR A 244 -11.24 7.68 11.56
C THR A 244 -12.26 8.66 11.00
N LEU A 245 -11.81 9.74 10.34
CA LEU A 245 -12.74 10.63 9.63
C LEU A 245 -13.63 9.86 8.67
N TYR A 246 -13.07 8.83 8.03
CA TYR A 246 -13.81 7.96 7.14
C TYR A 246 -14.94 7.20 7.86
N SER A 247 -14.65 6.50 8.96
CA SER A 247 -15.68 5.77 9.71
C SER A 247 -16.78 6.70 10.25
N ILE A 248 -16.42 7.94 10.63
CA ILE A 248 -17.38 8.94 11.09
C ILE A 248 -18.21 9.46 9.91
N SER A 249 -17.57 9.76 8.79
CA SER A 249 -18.22 10.21 7.55
C SER A 249 -19.27 9.19 7.08
N LYS A 250 -18.91 7.89 7.10
CA LYS A 250 -19.79 6.77 6.77
C LYS A 250 -20.94 6.65 7.76
N LYS A 251 -20.65 6.76 9.06
CA LYS A 251 -21.65 6.69 10.13
C LYS A 251 -22.72 7.78 10.04
N TYR A 252 -22.31 9.00 9.72
CA TYR A 252 -23.19 10.16 9.67
C TYR A 252 -23.65 10.51 8.25
N ASN A 253 -23.25 9.73 7.26
CA ASN A 253 -23.50 9.98 5.85
C ASN A 253 -23.13 11.41 5.41
N VAL A 254 -21.99 11.89 5.89
CA VAL A 254 -21.40 13.18 5.50
C VAL A 254 -20.13 12.93 4.70
N LEU A 255 -19.69 13.86 3.85
CA LEU A 255 -18.42 13.70 3.14
C LEU A 255 -17.25 13.89 4.13
N VAL A 256 -16.17 13.12 3.96
CA VAL A 256 -14.93 13.34 4.73
C VAL A 256 -14.43 14.76 4.54
N GLU A 257 -14.47 15.26 3.31
CA GLU A 257 -14.02 16.61 3.00
C GLU A 257 -14.93 17.68 3.61
N ASP A 258 -16.25 17.50 3.60
CA ASP A 258 -17.18 18.38 4.34
C ASP A 258 -16.90 18.34 5.84
N LEU A 259 -16.67 17.15 6.39
CA LEU A 259 -16.34 16.96 7.80
C LEU A 259 -15.03 17.66 8.15
N LYS A 260 -14.02 17.62 7.27
CA LYS A 260 -12.75 18.35 7.44
C LYS A 260 -12.94 19.84 7.35
N GLN A 261 -13.60 20.33 6.31
CA GLN A 261 -13.85 21.76 6.10
C GLN A 261 -14.64 22.35 7.26
N LYS A 262 -15.72 21.68 7.68
CA LYS A 262 -16.57 22.08 8.79
C LYS A 262 -15.82 22.15 10.14
N ASN A 263 -14.83 21.27 10.31
CA ASN A 263 -14.02 21.18 11.53
C ASN A 263 -12.63 21.81 11.40
N LYS A 264 -12.34 22.48 10.28
CA LYS A 264 -11.05 23.11 9.96
C LYS A 264 -9.87 22.14 10.12
N LEU A 265 -10.07 20.88 9.73
CA LEU A 265 -9.04 19.85 9.79
C LEU A 265 -8.14 19.97 8.57
N SER A 266 -6.84 20.11 8.81
CA SER A 266 -5.81 20.13 7.76
C SER A 266 -5.50 18.75 7.19
N ASP A 267 -5.84 17.71 7.94
CA ASP A 267 -5.50 16.32 7.66
C ASP A 267 -6.58 15.41 8.26
N ASN A 268 -6.35 14.10 8.19
CA ASN A 268 -7.31 13.10 8.62
C ASN A 268 -7.16 12.65 10.08
N THR A 269 -6.24 13.27 10.83
CA THR A 269 -5.95 12.91 12.22
C THR A 269 -7.10 13.30 13.13
N LEU A 270 -7.52 12.33 13.95
CA LEU A 270 -8.49 12.55 15.00
C LEU A 270 -7.89 12.18 16.36
N SER A 271 -8.19 12.98 17.37
CA SER A 271 -7.84 12.68 18.76
C SER A 271 -9.05 12.09 19.48
N ILE A 272 -8.86 11.07 20.30
CA ILE A 272 -9.94 10.54 21.15
C ILE A 272 -10.47 11.68 22.03
N GLY A 273 -11.79 11.82 22.13
CA GLY A 273 -12.45 12.94 22.81
C GLY A 273 -12.58 14.22 21.98
N GLN A 274 -12.02 14.27 20.76
CA GLN A 274 -12.19 15.40 19.85
C GLN A 274 -13.66 15.52 19.44
N ARG A 275 -14.24 16.70 19.59
CA ARG A 275 -15.60 16.98 19.12
C ARG A 275 -15.57 17.45 17.67
N LEU A 276 -16.20 16.69 16.79
CA LEU A 276 -16.40 17.03 15.39
C LEU A 276 -17.82 17.50 15.15
N LYS A 277 -17.97 18.68 14.56
CA LYS A 277 -19.22 19.17 14.02
C LYS A 277 -19.65 18.31 12.84
N ILE A 278 -20.79 17.65 12.95
CA ILE A 278 -21.38 16.79 11.94
C ILE A 278 -22.40 17.56 11.10
N ASN A 279 -23.23 18.40 11.73
CA ASN A 279 -24.30 19.17 11.07
C ASN A 279 -23.93 20.64 10.93
#